data_AF-A0A060HHC8-F1
#
_entry.id   AF-A0A060HHC8-F1
#
_cell.length_a   1.000
_cell.length_b   1.000
_cell.length_c   1.000
_cell.angle_alpha   90.00
_cell.angle_beta   90.00
_cell.angle_gamma   90.00
#
_symmetry.space_group_name_H-M   'P 1'
#
loop_
_entity.id
_entity.type
_entity.pdbx_description
1 polymer ?
#
loop_
_entity_poly.entity_id
_entity_poly.type
_entity_poly.pdbx_seq_one_letter_code
_entity_poly.pdbx_strand_id
1 'polypeptide(L)' 'MPTLVVHAKDDTLVDPSHSLYAAENIPNAQHVEFDSGGHVLLGHHQDAKSVVMDFLTQHSVTKPLSLHHQICQPW' A
#
# COMPACT_ATOMS: atom_id res chain seq x y z
N MET A 1 -2.32 -12.89 -3.41
CA MET A 1 -1.73 -11.93 -2.46
C MET A 1 -2.45 -10.61 -2.64
N PRO A 2 -2.81 -9.88 -1.58
CA PRO A 2 -3.41 -8.55 -1.70
C PRO A 2 -2.47 -7.60 -2.44
N THR A 3 -3.01 -6.76 -3.34
CA THR A 3 -2.24 -5.74 -4.07
C THR A 3 -2.96 -4.40 -4.03
N LEU A 4 -2.22 -3.32 -3.85
CA LEU A 4 -2.70 -1.94 -3.94
C LEU A 4 -1.95 -1.23 -5.07
N VAL A 5 -2.68 -0.64 -6.01
CA VAL A 5 -2.16 0.22 -7.07
C VAL A 5 -2.56 1.66 -6.76
N VAL A 6 -1.59 2.57 -6.73
CA VAL A 6 -1.80 4.00 -6.48
C VAL A 6 -1.18 4.80 -7.62
N HIS A 7 -1.94 5.73 -8.20
CA HIS A 7 -1.49 6.53 -9.34
C HIS A 7 -2.10 7.93 -9.33
N ALA A 8 -1.54 8.86 -10.12
CA ALA A 8 -2.13 10.17 -10.38
C ALA A 8 -2.45 10.31 -11.88
N LYS A 9 -3.64 10.80 -12.22
CA LYS A 9 -4.11 10.89 -13.62
C LYS A 9 -3.29 11.85 -14.48
N ASP A 10 -2.60 12.80 -13.87
CA ASP A 10 -1.71 13.77 -14.51
C ASP A 10 -0.23 13.33 -14.51
N ASP A 11 0.06 12.05 -14.23
CA ASP A 11 1.40 11.50 -14.43
C ASP A 11 1.81 11.64 -15.91
N THR A 12 2.95 12.29 -16.14
CA THR A 12 3.52 12.54 -17.47
C THR A 12 4.70 11.62 -17.80
N LEU A 13 5.13 10.80 -16.83
CA LEU A 13 6.20 9.82 -16.98
C LEU A 13 5.65 8.41 -17.23
N VAL A 14 4.51 8.07 -16.62
CA VAL A 14 3.83 6.79 -16.83
C VAL A 14 2.39 7.05 -17.21
N ASP A 15 1.93 6.45 -18.31
CA ASP A 15 0.55 6.58 -18.78
C ASP A 15 -0.45 5.97 -17.77
N PRO A 16 -1.52 6.68 -17.39
CA PRO A 16 -2.53 6.17 -16.44
C PRO A 16 -3.20 4.86 -16.87
N SER A 17 -3.22 4.51 -18.16
CA SER A 17 -3.74 3.21 -18.61
C SER A 17 -2.96 2.03 -18.02
N HIS A 18 -1.70 2.21 -17.62
CA HIS A 18 -0.90 1.16 -17.00
C HIS A 18 -1.37 0.82 -15.58
N SER A 19 -1.78 1.82 -14.78
CA SER A 19 -2.31 1.55 -13.43
C SER A 19 -3.66 0.85 -13.52
N LEU A 20 -4.52 1.27 -14.45
CA LEU A 20 -5.79 0.60 -14.74
C LEU A 20 -5.57 -0.85 -15.19
N TYR A 21 -4.67 -1.08 -16.15
CA TYR A 21 -4.32 -2.42 -16.61
C TYR A 21 -3.84 -3.30 -15.44
N ALA A 22 -2.97 -2.80 -14.57
CA ALA A 22 -2.52 -3.55 -13.41
C ALA A 22 -3.67 -3.91 -12.45
N ALA A 23 -4.56 -2.96 -12.18
CA ALA A 23 -5.72 -3.17 -11.32
C ALA A 23 -6.69 -4.22 -11.88
N GLU A 24 -6.92 -4.22 -13.20
CA GLU A 24 -7.81 -5.16 -13.88
C GLU A 24 -7.23 -6.58 -13.98
N ASN A 25 -5.91 -6.70 -14.07
CA ASN A 25 -5.25 -7.98 -14.36
C ASN A 25 -4.63 -8.66 -13.14
N ILE A 26 -4.49 -7.97 -12.01
CA ILE A 26 -4.03 -8.57 -10.75
C ILE A 26 -5.24 -9.01 -9.92
N PRO A 27 -5.40 -10.31 -9.60
CA PRO A 27 -6.54 -10.78 -8.82
C PRO A 27 -6.62 -10.12 -7.44
N ASN A 28 -7.80 -9.56 -7.12
CA ASN A 28 -8.09 -8.85 -5.88
C ASN A 28 -7.26 -7.57 -5.66
N ALA A 29 -6.79 -6.93 -6.72
CA ALA A 29 -6.16 -5.63 -6.60
C ALA A 29 -7.17 -4.54 -6.20
N GLN A 30 -6.71 -3.61 -5.36
CA GLN A 30 -7.37 -2.35 -5.08
C GLN A 30 -6.68 -1.24 -5.88
N HIS A 31 -7.45 -0.29 -6.41
CA HIS A 31 -6.94 0.81 -7.21
C HIS A 31 -7.38 2.14 -6.61
N VAL A 32 -6.42 3.04 -6.42
CA VAL A 32 -6.65 4.42 -5.96
C VAL A 32 -5.99 5.37 -6.95
N GLU A 33 -6.78 6.27 -7.51
CA GLU A 33 -6.30 7.34 -8.39
C GLU A 33 -6.52 8.70 -7.75
N PHE A 34 -5.49 9.53 -7.80
CA PHE A 34 -5.58 10.96 -7.53
C PHE A 34 -5.79 11.71 -8.85
N ASP A 35 -6.58 12.79 -8.82
CA ASP A 35 -6.80 13.61 -10.02
C ASP A 35 -5.53 14.40 -10.42
N SER A 36 -4.62 14.66 -9.48
CA SER A 36 -3.38 15.39 -9.70
C SER A 36 -2.21 14.87 -8.86
N GLY A 37 -1.00 15.39 -9.09
CA GLY A 37 0.20 15.13 -8.29
C GLY A 37 1.38 14.58 -9.10
N GLY A 38 1.14 14.28 -10.37
CA GLY A 38 2.12 13.73 -11.30
C GLY A 38 2.74 12.44 -10.79
N HIS A 39 3.88 12.09 -11.39
CA HIS A 39 4.56 10.82 -11.11
C HIS A 39 4.89 10.56 -9.64
N VAL A 40 5.11 11.63 -8.86
CA VAL A 40 5.58 11.54 -7.48
C VAL A 40 4.48 11.83 -6.45
N LEU A 41 3.22 11.92 -6.88
CA LEU A 41 2.06 12.21 -6.02
C LEU A 41 2.26 13.48 -5.17
N LEU A 42 2.77 14.53 -5.80
CA LEU A 42 3.04 15.82 -5.16
C LEU A 42 1.75 16.39 -4.56
N GLY A 43 1.80 16.80 -3.30
CA GLY A 43 0.62 17.26 -2.54
C GLY A 43 -0.20 16.15 -1.89
N HIS A 44 -0.02 14.89 -2.27
CA HIS A 44 -0.81 13.74 -1.77
C HIS A 44 -0.03 12.81 -0.84
N HIS A 45 1.11 13.24 -0.30
CA HIS A 45 1.95 12.38 0.55
C HIS A 45 1.19 11.83 1.77
N GLN A 46 0.38 12.67 2.42
CA GLN A 46 -0.37 12.25 3.60
C GLN A 46 -1.54 11.33 3.22
N ASP A 47 -2.21 11.60 2.10
CA ASP A 47 -3.31 10.78 1.58
C ASP A 47 -2.80 9.41 1.16
N ALA A 48 -1.74 9.36 0.34
CA ALA A 48 -1.09 8.14 -0.10
C ALA A 48 -0.60 7.31 1.10
N LYS A 49 -0.02 7.95 2.10
CA LYS A 49 0.37 7.28 3.35
C LYS A 49 -0.84 6.66 4.06
N SER A 50 -1.95 7.39 4.18
CA SER A 50 -3.17 6.87 4.82
C SER A 50 -3.67 5.62 4.10
N VAL A 51 -3.81 5.71 2.76
CA VAL A 51 -4.28 4.59 1.92
C VAL A 51 -3.37 3.36 2.08
N VAL A 52 -2.06 3.55 2.07
CA VAL A 52 -1.10 2.45 2.28
C VAL A 52 -1.24 1.85 3.67
N MET A 53 -1.36 2.66 4.72
CA MET A 53 -1.50 2.17 6.10
C MET A 53 -2.81 1.41 6.31
N ASP A 54 -3.91 1.89 5.73
CA ASP A 54 -5.22 1.24 5.80
C ASP A 54 -5.18 -0.13 5.10
N PHE A 55 -4.60 -0.17 3.90
CA PHE A 55 -4.39 -1.41 3.15
C PHE A 55 -3.54 -2.42 3.92
N LEU A 56 -2.42 -1.98 4.50
CA LEU A 56 -1.56 -2.84 5.30
C LEU A 56 -2.27 -3.34 6.55
N THR A 57 -3.04 -2.50 7.22
CA THR A 57 -3.80 -2.88 8.42
C THR A 57 -4.84 -3.95 8.07
N GLN A 58 -5.60 -3.74 6.99
CA GLN A 58 -6.62 -4.67 6.49
C GLN A 58 -6.05 -6.05 6.14
N HIS A 59 -4.81 -6.10 5.66
CA HIS A 59 -4.17 -7.32 5.17
C HIS A 59 -3.04 -7.84 6.04
N SER A 60 -2.79 -7.22 7.20
CA SER A 60 -1.83 -7.71 8.17
C SER A 60 -2.34 -9.00 8.83
N VAL A 61 -1.53 -10.06 8.78
CA VAL A 61 -1.72 -11.21 9.66
C VAL A 61 -1.10 -10.84 11.00
N THR A 62 -1.93 -10.56 11.99
CA THR A 62 -1.47 -10.42 13.38
C THR A 62 -0.86 -11.75 13.81
N LYS A 63 0.48 -11.87 13.76
CA LYS A 63 1.15 -12.92 14.53
C LYS A 63 0.92 -12.59 16.00
N PRO A 64 0.30 -13.47 16.81
CA PRO A 64 0.25 -13.23 18.24
C PRO A 64 1.69 -13.10 18.73
N LEU A 65 1.96 -12.04 19.50
CA LEU A 65 3.22 -11.85 20.20
C LEU A 65 3.44 -13.08 21.07
N SER A 66 4.32 -13.98 20.62
CA SER A 66 4.81 -15.05 21.47
C SER A 66 5.68 -14.41 22.54
N LEU A 67 5.12 -14.22 23.73
CA LEU A 67 5.83 -13.83 24.94
C LEU A 67 6.83 -14.95 25.33
N HIS A 68 7.94 -15.06 24.61
CA HIS A 68 9.12 -15.78 25.11
C HIS A 68 9.90 -14.83 26.03
N HIS A 69 9.35 -14.57 27.22
CA HIS A 69 10.14 -14.07 28.33
C HIS A 69 10.94 -15.27 28.88
N GLN A 70 12.07 -15.58 28.24
CA GLN A 70 13.06 -16.46 28.83
C GLN A 70 13.63 -15.74 30.05
N ILE A 71 13.11 -16.12 31.22
CA ILE A 71 13.67 -15.76 32.51
C ILE A 71 15.07 -16.40 32.57
N CYS A 72 16.11 -15.59 32.48
CA CYS A 72 17.48 -16.01 32.82
C CYS A 72 17.48 -16.54 34.26
N GLN A 73 17.78 -17.83 34.44
CA GLN A 73 18.13 -18.37 35.76
C GLN A 73 19.64 -18.20 35.95
N PRO A 74 20.12 -17.69 37.10
CA PRO A 74 21.53 -17.64 37.38
C PRO A 74 22.06 -19.02 37.79
N TRP A 75 23.36 -19.20 37.53
CA TRP A 75 24.20 -20.38 37.73
C TRP A 75 24.02 -21.10 39.06
#